data_AF-A0A368GFN1-F1
#
_entry.id   AF-A0A368GFN1-F1
#
_cell.length_a   1.000
_cell.length_b   1.000
_cell.length_c   1.000
_cell.angle_alpha   90.00
_cell.angle_beta   90.00
_cell.angle_gamma   90.00
#
_symmetry.space_group_name_H-M   'P 1'
#
loop_
_entity.id
_entity.type
_entity.pdbx_description
1 polymer ?
#
loop_
_entity_poly.entity_id
_entity_poly.type
_entity_poly.pdbx_seq_one_letter_code
_entity_poly.pdbx_strand_id
1 'polypeptide(L)'
;MDHVFKIMENYASTLEDEVEARTKELVEERRKSDILLSRLLPKSVADKLRAGQTVIPESFDSVTIFFSDVVSFTVISSKCTPMQVVSFLNEFYTVFDSKIDEHDVYKVR
;
A
#
# COMPACT_ATOMS: atom_id res chain seq x y z
N MET A 1 24.66 28.34 -39.32
CA MET A 1 24.56 28.63 -37.87
C MET A 1 23.13 28.38 -37.40
N ASP A 2 22.13 28.97 -38.07
CA ASP A 2 20.70 28.81 -37.76
C ASP A 2 20.16 27.37 -37.74
N HIS A 3 20.67 26.51 -38.61
CA HIS A 3 20.25 25.11 -38.65
C HIS A 3 20.64 24.34 -37.37
N VAL A 4 21.81 24.65 -36.80
CA VAL A 4 22.31 24.01 -35.57
C VAL A 4 21.51 24.51 -34.36
N PHE A 5 21.19 25.80 -34.32
CA PHE A 5 20.33 26.38 -33.29
C PHE A 5 18.94 25.75 -33.26
N LYS A 6 18.32 25.57 -34.44
CA LYS A 6 17.00 24.92 -34.56
C LYS A 6 17.01 23.45 -34.12
N ILE A 7 18.10 22.72 -34.41
CA ILE A 7 18.25 21.33 -33.93
C ILE A 7 18.39 21.29 -32.41
N MET A 8 19.19 22.19 -31.81
CA MET A 8 19.34 22.27 -30.36
C MET A 8 18.02 22.64 -29.66
N GLU A 9 17.25 23.56 -30.23
CA GLU A 9 15.94 23.98 -29.70
C GLU A 9 14.92 22.84 -29.74
N ASN A 10 14.84 22.11 -30.86
CA ASN A 10 14.01 20.92 -30.96
C ASN A 10 14.43 19.82 -29.99
N TYR A 11 15.74 19.64 -29.79
CA TYR A 11 16.27 18.64 -28.87
C TYR A 11 15.97 19.00 -27.41
N ALA A 12 16.09 20.28 -27.04
CA ALA A 12 15.72 20.79 -25.73
C ALA A 12 14.22 20.58 -25.45
N SER A 13 13.35 20.93 -26.41
CA SER A 13 11.91 20.71 -26.28
C SER A 13 11.56 19.23 -26.13
N THR A 14 12.19 18.35 -26.94
CA THR A 14 11.94 16.90 -26.86
C THR A 14 12.39 16.33 -25.50
N LEU A 15 13.53 16.79 -24.99
CA LEU A 15 14.03 16.40 -23.66
C LEU A 15 13.12 16.90 -22.53
N GLU A 16 12.58 18.12 -22.63
CA GLU A 16 11.62 18.63 -21.65
C GLU A 16 10.36 17.77 -21.61
N ASP A 17 9.80 17.43 -22.78
CA ASP A 17 8.64 16.55 -22.88
C ASP A 17 8.92 15.15 -22.29
N GLU A 18 10.11 14.59 -22.58
CA GLU A 18 10.53 13.29 -22.05
C GLU A 18 10.70 13.34 -20.52
N VAL A 19 11.36 14.37 -19.99
CA VAL A 19 11.51 14.57 -18.55
C VAL A 19 10.16 14.74 -17.87
N GLU A 20 9.23 15.50 -18.46
CA GLU A 20 7.89 15.67 -17.92
C GLU A 20 7.13 14.33 -17.88
N ALA A 21 7.17 13.55 -18.98
CA ALA A 21 6.54 12.24 -19.05
C ALA A 21 7.09 11.28 -17.98
N ARG A 22 8.43 11.19 -17.88
CA ARG A 22 9.09 10.32 -16.88
C ARG A 22 8.85 10.78 -15.45
N THR A 23 8.75 12.09 -15.22
CA THR A 23 8.41 12.63 -13.89
C THR A 23 6.98 12.26 -13.51
N LYS A 24 6.02 12.32 -14.44
CA LYS A 24 4.64 11.87 -14.20
C LYS A 24 4.56 10.38 -13.86
N GLU A 25 5.26 9.54 -14.62
CA GLU A 25 5.34 8.10 -14.34
C GLU A 25 5.93 7.82 -12.95
N LEU A 26 7.02 8.51 -12.60
CA LEU A 26 7.67 8.38 -11.30
C LEU A 26 6.75 8.78 -10.14
N VAL A 27 5.99 9.86 -10.30
CA VAL A 27 5.02 10.33 -9.29
C VAL A 27 3.92 9.29 -9.08
N GLU A 28 3.38 8.73 -10.16
CA GLU A 28 2.32 7.72 -10.07
C GLU A 28 2.81 6.42 -9.44
N GLU A 29 4.02 5.98 -9.79
CA GLU A 29 4.60 4.77 -9.20
C GLU A 29 4.94 4.96 -7.71
N ARG A 30 5.45 6.14 -7.36
CA ARG A 30 5.66 6.52 -5.96
C ARG A 30 4.35 6.50 -5.17
N ARG A 31 3.28 7.04 -5.73
CA ARG A 31 1.94 7.04 -5.10
C ARG A 31 1.44 5.62 -4.83
N LYS A 32 1.60 4.70 -5.80
CA LYS A 32 1.23 3.28 -5.60
C LYS A 32 2.06 2.64 -4.51
N SER A 33 3.37 2.88 -4.51
CA SER A 33 4.29 2.38 -3.47
C SER A 33 3.88 2.88 -2.08
N ASP A 34 3.53 4.16 -1.95
CA ASP A 34 3.11 4.76 -0.68
C ASP A 34 1.80 4.14 -0.14
N ILE A 35 0.84 3.86 -1.02
CA ILE A 35 -0.41 3.19 -0.66
C ILE A 35 -0.17 1.75 -0.21
N LEU A 36 0.74 1.03 -0.88
CA LEU A 36 1.08 -0.32 -0.49
C LEU A 36 1.76 -0.33 0.89
N LEU A 37 2.69 0.60 1.12
CA LEU A 37 3.41 0.69 2.38
C LEU A 37 2.48 1.03 3.55
N SER A 38 1.51 1.93 3.36
CA SER A 38 0.54 2.28 4.40
C SER A 38 -0.45 1.16 4.72
N ARG A 39 -0.76 0.29 3.75
CA ARG A 39 -1.57 -0.91 3.98
C ARG A 39 -0.80 -2.00 4.71
N LEU A 40 0.53 -2.04 4.56
CA LEU A 40 1.36 -3.09 5.14
C LEU A 40 1.80 -2.77 6.57
N LEU A 41 2.09 -1.52 6.89
CA LEU A 41 2.73 -1.14 8.14
C LEU A 41 1.97 -0.01 8.84
N PRO A 42 2.06 0.10 10.19
CA PRO A 42 1.59 1.27 10.89
C PRO A 42 2.20 2.53 10.29
N LYS A 43 1.43 3.62 10.25
CA LYS A 43 1.84 4.89 9.62
C LYS A 43 3.21 5.38 10.11
N SER A 44 3.46 5.29 11.43
CA SER A 44 4.73 5.67 12.06
C SER A 44 5.92 4.87 11.53
N VAL A 45 5.76 3.57 11.34
CA VAL A 45 6.79 2.67 10.80
C VAL A 45 7.01 2.95 9.32
N ALA A 46 5.93 3.12 8.56
CA ALA A 46 5.99 3.47 7.14
C ALA A 46 6.72 4.80 6.90
N ASP A 47 6.48 5.82 7.73
CA ASP A 47 7.15 7.12 7.66
C ASP A 47 8.66 7.00 7.93
N LYS A 48 9.06 6.25 8.95
CA LYS A 48 10.47 5.99 9.26
C LYS A 48 11.18 5.28 8.10
N LEU A 49 10.55 4.26 7.52
CA LEU A 49 11.11 3.53 6.37
C LEU A 49 11.24 4.42 5.14
N ARG A 50 10.25 5.27 4.85
CA ARG A 50 10.33 6.27 3.76
C ARG A 50 11.49 7.24 3.94
N ALA A 51 11.78 7.62 5.18
CA ALA A 51 12.90 8.49 5.52
C ALA A 51 14.27 7.77 5.48
N GLY A 52 14.31 6.47 5.14
CA GLY A 52 15.54 5.67 5.16
C GLY A 52 16.06 5.38 6.57
N GLN A 53 15.22 5.55 7.59
CA GLN A 53 15.58 5.35 8.99
C GLN A 53 15.43 3.88 9.38
N THR A 54 16.30 3.43 10.29
CA THR A 54 16.16 2.12 10.92
C THR A 54 14.97 2.11 11.88
N VAL A 55 14.11 1.11 11.76
CA VAL A 55 12.99 0.89 12.68
C VAL A 55 13.51 0.08 13.87
N ILE A 56 13.54 0.70 15.05
CA ILE A 56 13.87 0.01 16.30
C ILE A 56 12.59 -0.60 16.90
N PRO A 57 12.69 -1.73 17.61
CA PRO A 57 11.56 -2.28 18.37
C PRO A 57 11.02 -1.27 19.39
N GLU A 58 9.70 -1.12 19.43
CA GLU A 58 9.01 -0.23 20.35
C GLU A 58 8.30 -1.05 21.45
N SER A 59 8.28 -0.52 22.66
CA SER A 59 7.49 -1.05 23.78
C SER A 59 6.38 -0.06 24.10
N PHE A 60 5.23 -0.58 24.48
CA PHE A 60 4.05 0.21 24.78
C PHE A 60 3.59 -0.12 26.20
N ASP A 61 3.45 0.90 27.04
CA ASP A 61 3.06 0.74 28.44
C ASP A 61 1.62 0.21 28.60
N SER A 62 0.76 0.47 27.62
CA SER A 62 -0.64 0.04 27.61
C SER A 62 -1.09 -0.26 26.18
N VAL A 63 -1.57 -1.48 25.95
CA VAL A 63 -2.15 -1.92 24.67
C VAL A 63 -3.42 -2.73 24.91
N THR A 64 -4.34 -2.66 23.96
CA THR A 64 -5.53 -3.53 23.91
C THR A 64 -5.40 -4.43 22.70
N ILE A 65 -5.44 -5.74 22.91
CA ILE A 65 -5.34 -6.74 21.85
C ILE A 65 -6.71 -7.43 21.70
N PHE A 66 -7.21 -7.48 20.47
CA PHE A 66 -8.44 -8.18 20.13
C PHE A 66 -8.12 -9.46 19.36
N PHE A 67 -8.47 -10.61 19.94
CA PHE A 67 -8.40 -11.91 19.28
C PHE A 67 -9.79 -12.35 18.85
N SER A 68 -9.92 -12.80 17.61
CA SER A 68 -11.17 -13.30 17.03
C SER A 68 -10.87 -14.52 16.17
N ASP A 69 -11.76 -15.50 16.22
CA ASP A 69 -11.72 -16.70 15.39
C ASP A 69 -13.12 -17.02 14.87
N VAL A 70 -13.18 -17.66 13.70
CA VAL A 70 -14.42 -18.10 13.09
C VAL A 70 -14.81 -19.46 13.68
N VAL A 71 -15.82 -19.46 14.56
CA VAL A 71 -16.33 -20.67 15.20
C VAL A 71 -16.71 -21.71 14.14
N SER A 72 -16.22 -22.95 14.33
CA SER A 72 -16.50 -24.07 13.44
C SER A 72 -16.08 -23.85 11.97
N PHE A 73 -15.06 -23.03 11.72
CA PHE A 73 -14.56 -22.79 10.36
C PHE A 73 -14.28 -24.10 9.59
N THR A 74 -13.69 -25.11 10.25
CA THR A 74 -13.43 -26.44 9.65
C THR A 74 -14.70 -27.12 9.11
N VAL A 75 -15.82 -26.99 9.82
CA VAL A 75 -17.10 -27.58 9.41
C VAL A 75 -17.67 -26.82 8.22
N ILE A 76 -17.57 -25.49 8.22
CA ILE A 76 -18.01 -24.64 7.11
C ILE A 76 -17.17 -24.96 5.87
N SER A 77 -15.84 -24.98 6.00
CA SER A 77 -14.93 -25.26 4.89
C SER A 77 -15.10 -26.66 4.31
N SER A 78 -15.48 -27.66 5.13
CA SER A 78 -15.73 -29.02 4.67
C SER A 78 -16.98 -29.17 3.79
N LYS A 79 -17.93 -28.23 3.90
CA LYS A 79 -19.22 -28.25 3.17
C LYS A 79 -19.23 -27.32 1.96
N CYS A 80 -18.22 -26.48 1.83
CA CYS A 80 -18.10 -25.49 0.78
C CYS A 80 -17.02 -25.89 -0.23
N THR A 81 -17.18 -25.45 -1.47
CA THR A 81 -16.09 -25.49 -2.44
C THR A 81 -14.98 -24.52 -2.04
N PRO A 82 -13.72 -24.74 -2.46
CA PRO A 82 -12.63 -23.82 -2.16
C PRO A 82 -12.93 -22.37 -2.55
N MET A 83 -13.60 -22.16 -3.69
CA MET A 83 -14.00 -20.82 -4.15
C MET A 83 -15.02 -20.15 -3.25
N GLN A 84 -15.99 -20.89 -2.73
CA GLN A 84 -16.96 -20.35 -1.77
C GLN A 84 -16.29 -19.97 -0.45
N VAL A 85 -15.35 -20.78 0.04
CA VAL A 85 -14.59 -20.47 1.26
C VAL A 85 -13.78 -19.19 1.07
N VAL A 86 -13.10 -19.05 -0.06
CA VAL A 86 -12.31 -17.83 -0.38
C VAL A 86 -13.22 -16.60 -0.48
N SER A 87 -14.36 -16.71 -1.17
CA SER A 87 -15.32 -15.59 -1.26
C SER A 87 -15.82 -15.16 0.12
N PHE A 88 -16.20 -16.13 0.97
CA PHE A 88 -16.66 -15.88 2.33
C PHE A 88 -15.59 -15.15 3.17
N LEU A 89 -14.36 -15.67 3.18
CA LEU A 89 -13.28 -15.04 3.92
C LEU A 89 -12.97 -13.64 3.40
N ASN A 90 -13.00 -13.45 2.09
CA ASN A 90 -12.76 -12.14 1.48
C ASN A 90 -13.83 -11.13 1.91
N GLU A 91 -15.11 -11.49 1.84
CA GLU A 91 -16.20 -10.63 2.31
C GLU A 91 -16.10 -10.32 3.80
N PHE A 92 -15.84 -11.34 4.62
CA PHE A 92 -15.68 -11.21 6.07
C PHE A 92 -14.54 -10.24 6.42
N TYR A 93 -13.34 -10.45 5.87
CA TYR A 93 -12.21 -9.59 6.15
C TYR A 93 -12.36 -8.19 5.53
N THR A 94 -13.06 -8.05 4.41
CA THR A 94 -13.33 -6.72 3.83
C THR A 94 -14.18 -5.87 4.79
N VAL A 95 -15.20 -6.46 5.43
CA VAL A 95 -16.01 -5.75 6.43
C VAL A 95 -15.20 -5.40 7.67
N PHE A 96 -14.35 -6.32 8.15
CA PHE A 96 -13.46 -6.05 9.28
C PHE A 96 -12.47 -4.93 8.96
N ASP A 97 -11.80 -5.00 7.81
CA ASP A 97 -10.79 -4.02 7.40
C ASP A 97 -11.43 -2.62 7.27
N SER A 98 -12.66 -2.53 6.74
CA SER A 98 -13.40 -1.25 6.71
C SER A 98 -13.69 -0.69 8.09
N LYS A 99 -13.94 -1.54 9.10
CA LYS A 99 -14.20 -1.09 10.48
C LYS A 99 -12.90 -0.72 11.20
N ILE A 100 -11.82 -1.45 10.93
CA ILE A 100 -10.48 -1.15 11.45
C ILE A 100 -10.02 0.22 10.96
N ASP A 101 -10.21 0.52 9.66
CA ASP A 101 -9.89 1.81 9.05
C ASP A 101 -10.70 2.97 9.66
N GLU A 102 -11.97 2.74 10.03
CA GLU A 102 -12.84 3.76 10.66
C GLU A 102 -12.41 4.10 12.09
N HIS A 103 -11.84 3.15 12.82
CA HIS A 103 -11.51 3.28 14.24
C HIS A 103 -10.02 3.55 14.52
N ASP A 104 -9.19 3.77 13.49
CA ASP A 104 -7.73 3.95 13.60
C ASP A 104 -7.04 2.83 14.41
N VAL A 105 -7.51 1.59 14.21
CA VAL A 105 -6.94 0.39 14.85
C VAL A 105 -5.92 -0.25 13.91
N TYR A 106 -4.86 -0.83 14.45
CA TYR A 106 -3.89 -1.56 13.64
C TYR A 106 -4.22 -3.06 13.56
N LYS A 107 -4.35 -3.59 12.34
CA LYS A 107 -4.47 -5.02 12.09
C LYS A 107 -3.09 -5.69 12.14
N VAL A 108 -2.89 -6.55 13.14
CA VAL A 108 -1.74 -7.45 13.21
C VAL A 108 -1.94 -8.60 12.21
N ARG A 109 -0.90 -8.96 11.46
CA ARG A 109 -0.90 -10.06 10.48
C ARG A 109 -0.40 -11.37 11.07
#